data_AF-A0A954T4C6-F1
#
_entry.id   AF-A0A954T4C6-F1
#
_cell.length_a   1.000
_cell.length_b   1.000
_cell.length_c   1.000
_cell.angle_alpha   90.00
_cell.angle_beta   90.00
_cell.angle_gamma   90.00
#
_symmetry.space_group_name_H-M   'P 1'
#
loop_
_entity.id
_entity.type
_entity.pdbx_description
1 polymer ?
#
loop_
_entity_poly.entity_id
_entity_poly.type
_entity_poly.pdbx_seq_one_letter_code
_entity_poly.pdbx_strand_id
1 'polypeptide(L)'
;LDLAKSAPDGKYRDRAFRGYLRIARQFVLPEQERIDMCEQAFEMSRRPADQKLVLEVLERYPNAGMLGLAIQAMQTPELKDDATPVVLKIAEKIGGDQKQIIEQLSKAGLEKVKLEIVQADYGAGTTQKNVTDILQEQVRDFPLITLKSNSYNTSFGGDPAPGVVKELKVRYRIDGKEGEASFAENAPIFLPLPK
;
A
#
# COMPACT_ATOMS: atom_id res chain seq x y z
N LEU A 1 27.31 -5.62 1.78
CA LEU A 1 26.56 -5.10 2.95
C LEU A 1 27.49 -4.68 4.09
N ASP A 2 28.62 -5.38 4.26
CA ASP A 2 29.51 -5.24 5.41
C ASP A 2 30.04 -3.81 5.62
N LEU A 3 30.29 -3.08 4.53
CA LEU A 3 30.66 -1.66 4.58
C LEU A 3 29.61 -0.78 5.26
N ALA A 4 28.31 -1.05 5.12
CA ALA A 4 27.26 -0.29 5.80
C ALA A 4 27.11 -0.67 7.29
N LYS A 5 27.57 -1.87 7.66
CA LYS A 5 27.57 -2.37 9.05
C LYS A 5 28.78 -1.86 9.84
N SER A 6 29.95 -1.74 9.21
CA SER A 6 31.22 -1.40 9.88
C SER A 6 31.63 0.07 9.73
N ALA A 7 31.07 0.81 8.77
CA ALA A 7 31.42 2.21 8.59
C ALA A 7 30.85 3.11 9.71
N PRO A 8 31.60 4.14 10.14
CA PRO A 8 31.07 5.19 11.01
C PRO A 8 29.84 5.85 10.39
N ASP A 9 28.93 6.32 11.24
CA ASP A 9 27.73 7.03 10.80
C ASP A 9 28.10 8.25 9.94
N GLY A 10 27.42 8.40 8.80
CA GLY A 10 27.64 9.50 7.87
C GLY A 10 27.53 9.12 6.39
N LYS A 11 27.98 10.03 5.53
CA LYS A 11 27.74 10.01 4.07
C LYS A 11 28.13 8.71 3.36
N TYR A 12 29.16 8.00 3.83
CA TYR A 12 29.62 6.77 3.19
C TYR A 12 28.75 5.57 3.54
N ARG A 13 28.28 5.49 4.79
CA ARG A 13 27.31 4.49 5.23
C ARG A 13 25.98 4.66 4.47
N ASP A 14 25.49 5.89 4.36
CA ASP A 14 24.27 6.22 3.61
C ASP A 14 24.37 5.82 2.13
N ARG A 15 25.53 6.08 1.50
CA ARG A 15 25.79 5.66 0.11
C ARG A 15 25.87 4.15 -0.03
N ALA A 16 26.53 3.47 0.91
CA ALA A 16 26.63 2.01 0.89
C ALA A 16 25.24 1.36 1.05
N PHE A 17 24.41 1.89 1.96
CA PHE A 17 23.03 1.45 2.15
C PHE A 17 22.18 1.68 0.90
N ARG A 18 22.20 2.88 0.32
CA ARG A 18 21.48 3.18 -0.93
C ARG A 18 21.97 2.34 -2.10
N GLY A 19 23.27 2.05 -2.17
CA GLY A 19 23.85 1.14 -3.14
C GLY A 19 23.30 -0.29 -3.02
N TYR A 20 23.16 -0.77 -1.78
CA TYR A 20 22.59 -2.09 -1.50
C TYR A 20 21.10 -2.17 -1.88
N LEU A 21 20.28 -1.18 -1.48
CA LEU A 21 18.88 -1.12 -1.90
C LEU A 21 18.73 -0.98 -3.42
N ARG A 22 19.64 -0.28 -4.09
CA ARG A 22 19.63 -0.17 -5.55
C ARG A 22 19.80 -1.53 -6.22
N ILE A 23 20.63 -2.42 -5.66
CA ILE A 23 20.76 -3.80 -6.15
C ILE A 23 19.41 -4.52 -6.00
N ALA A 24 18.83 -4.49 -4.79
CA ALA A 24 17.52 -5.08 -4.52
C ALA A 24 16.37 -4.47 -5.35
N ARG A 25 16.54 -3.25 -5.89
CA ARG A 25 15.51 -2.57 -6.70
C ARG A 25 15.67 -2.73 -8.21
N GLN A 26 16.90 -2.86 -8.72
CA GLN A 26 17.18 -2.74 -10.15
C GLN A 26 17.68 -4.03 -10.79
N PHE A 27 18.28 -4.94 -10.02
CA PHE A 27 18.91 -6.13 -10.56
C PHE A 27 17.91 -7.29 -10.63
N VAL A 28 18.15 -8.19 -11.58
CA VAL A 28 17.50 -9.49 -11.65
C VAL A 28 18.12 -10.35 -10.55
N LEU A 29 17.29 -10.73 -9.58
CA LEU A 29 17.67 -11.50 -8.40
C LEU A 29 16.63 -12.60 -8.20
N PRO A 30 17.03 -13.78 -7.72
CA PRO A 30 16.11 -14.75 -7.14
C PRO A 30 15.21 -14.10 -6.09
N GLU A 31 13.98 -14.61 -5.99
CA GLU A 31 12.96 -14.05 -5.09
C GLU A 31 13.44 -14.04 -3.63
N GLN A 32 13.91 -15.18 -3.14
CA GLN A 32 14.40 -15.33 -1.77
C GLN A 32 15.57 -14.39 -1.47
N GLU A 33 16.53 -14.28 -2.38
CA GLU A 33 17.68 -13.38 -2.21
C GLU A 33 17.22 -11.92 -2.07
N ARG A 34 16.21 -11.49 -2.84
CA ARG A 34 15.67 -10.14 -2.72
C ARG A 34 14.97 -9.92 -1.38
N ILE A 35 14.24 -10.92 -0.87
CA ILE A 35 13.57 -10.87 0.44
C ILE A 35 14.62 -10.69 1.54
N ASP A 36 15.63 -11.57 1.57
CA ASP A 36 16.71 -11.52 2.57
C ASP A 36 17.43 -10.16 2.54
N MET A 37 17.62 -9.59 1.35
CA MET A 37 18.20 -8.26 1.22
C MET A 37 17.31 -7.17 1.81
N CYS A 38 15.99 -7.23 1.59
CA CYS A 38 15.07 -6.23 2.12
C CYS A 38 14.93 -6.34 3.63
N GLU A 39 14.90 -7.55 4.19
CA GLU A 39 14.88 -7.78 5.65
C GLU A 39 16.13 -7.20 6.30
N GLN A 40 17.31 -7.56 5.79
CA GLN A 40 18.58 -7.02 6.29
C GLN A 40 18.63 -5.49 6.17
N ALA A 41 18.17 -4.93 5.04
CA ALA A 41 18.09 -3.48 4.87
C ALA A 41 17.17 -2.82 5.89
N PHE A 42 16.01 -3.42 6.16
CA PHE A 42 15.05 -2.91 7.13
C PHE A 42 15.62 -2.91 8.55
N GLU A 43 16.25 -4.00 8.98
CA GLU A 43 16.87 -4.14 10.31
C GLU A 43 18.02 -3.15 10.57
N MET A 44 18.87 -2.91 9.57
CA MET A 44 20.02 -1.99 9.74
C MET A 44 19.64 -0.52 9.62
N SER A 45 18.44 -0.21 9.11
CA SER A 45 17.98 1.15 8.92
C SER A 45 17.73 1.80 10.27
N ARG A 46 18.45 2.88 10.57
CA ARG A 46 18.31 3.64 11.83
C ARG A 46 17.41 4.87 11.70
N ARG A 47 16.99 5.21 10.48
CA ARG A 47 16.19 6.39 10.18
C ARG A 47 14.91 5.97 9.45
N PRO A 48 13.76 6.58 9.76
CA PRO A 48 12.52 6.35 9.03
C PRO A 48 12.67 6.56 7.51
N ALA A 49 13.46 7.56 7.10
CA ALA A 49 13.72 7.83 5.68
C ALA A 49 14.37 6.65 4.94
N ASP A 50 15.23 5.88 5.60
CA ASP A 50 15.89 4.71 5.00
C ASP A 50 14.92 3.51 4.96
N GLN A 51 14.10 3.34 5.99
CA GLN A 51 13.05 2.32 6.05
C GLN A 51 11.99 2.53 4.97
N LYS A 52 11.60 3.79 4.69
CA LYS A 52 10.69 4.12 3.58
C LYS A 52 11.24 3.70 2.22
N LEU A 53 12.55 3.79 2.00
CA LEU A 53 13.17 3.30 0.76
C LEU A 53 13.08 1.77 0.64
N VAL A 54 13.07 1.03 1.76
CA VAL A 54 12.82 -0.42 1.75
C VAL A 54 11.39 -0.67 1.28
N LEU A 55 10.40 0.06 1.84
CA LEU A 55 8.98 -0.07 1.47
C LEU A 55 8.73 0.10 -0.04
N GLU A 56 9.45 1.03 -0.70
CA GLU A 56 9.39 1.17 -2.16
C GLU A 56 9.83 -0.08 -2.93
N VAL A 57 10.80 -0.84 -2.40
CA VAL A 57 11.25 -2.10 -3.00
C VAL A 57 10.20 -3.19 -2.79
N LEU A 58 9.60 -3.26 -1.59
CA LEU A 58 8.55 -4.24 -1.28
C LEU A 58 7.36 -4.09 -2.24
N GLU A 59 6.91 -2.85 -2.46
CA GLU A 59 5.79 -2.56 -3.36
C GLU A 59 6.07 -2.95 -4.82
N ARG A 60 7.34 -2.83 -5.24
CA ARG A 60 7.79 -3.13 -6.61
C ARG A 60 7.84 -4.62 -6.91
N TYR A 61 8.16 -5.44 -5.91
CA TYR A 61 8.32 -6.89 -6.04
C TYR A 61 7.40 -7.63 -5.06
N PRO A 62 6.08 -7.58 -5.27
CA PRO A 62 5.11 -8.14 -4.32
C PRO A 62 5.22 -9.67 -4.25
N ASN A 63 5.40 -10.19 -3.04
CA ASN A 63 5.29 -11.62 -2.70
C ASN A 63 5.04 -11.80 -1.20
N ALA A 64 4.83 -13.04 -0.74
CA ALA A 64 4.49 -13.33 0.65
C ALA A 64 5.54 -12.85 1.66
N GLY A 65 6.83 -12.94 1.33
CA GLY A 65 7.92 -12.44 2.17
C GLY A 65 7.89 -10.91 2.29
N MET A 66 7.73 -10.21 1.16
CA MET A 66 7.61 -8.74 1.16
C MET A 66 6.36 -8.26 1.89
N LEU A 67 5.26 -9.01 1.82
CA LEU A 67 4.05 -8.72 2.59
C LEU A 67 4.31 -8.80 4.09
N GLY A 68 4.96 -9.89 4.54
CA GLY A 68 5.32 -10.08 5.94
C GLY A 68 6.20 -8.94 6.47
N LEU A 69 7.21 -8.53 5.70
CA LEU A 69 8.10 -7.43 6.08
C LEU A 69 7.37 -6.07 6.08
N ALA A 70 6.47 -5.83 5.13
CA ALA A 70 5.65 -4.61 5.11
C ALA A 70 4.71 -4.55 6.34
N ILE A 71 4.16 -5.69 6.76
CA ILE A 71 3.33 -5.81 7.96
C ILE A 71 4.15 -5.49 9.21
N GLN A 72 5.37 -6.04 9.31
CA GLN A 72 6.30 -5.71 10.39
C GLN A 72 6.60 -4.20 10.44
N ALA A 73 6.81 -3.58 9.28
CA ALA A 73 7.01 -2.13 9.21
C ALA A 73 5.78 -1.34 9.69
N MET A 74 4.57 -1.81 9.38
CA MET A 74 3.32 -1.19 9.84
C MET A 74 3.14 -1.20 11.37
N GLN A 75 3.75 -2.17 12.06
CA GLN A 75 3.76 -2.21 13.53
C GLN A 75 4.68 -1.15 14.16
N THR A 76 5.53 -0.49 13.35
CA THR A 76 6.37 0.63 13.80
C THR A 76 5.57 1.93 13.70
N PRO A 77 5.30 2.65 14.81
CA PRO A 77 4.40 3.82 14.81
C PRO A 77 4.78 4.90 13.79
N GLU A 78 6.08 5.15 13.62
CA GLU A 78 6.63 6.17 12.69
C GLU A 78 6.49 5.79 11.21
N LEU A 79 6.27 4.51 10.92
CA LEU A 79 6.14 3.98 9.56
C LEU A 79 4.72 3.53 9.24
N LYS A 80 3.81 3.51 10.21
CA LYS A 80 2.47 2.93 10.06
C LYS A 80 1.76 3.49 8.82
N ASP A 81 1.68 4.81 8.71
CA ASP A 81 0.97 5.49 7.62
C ASP A 81 1.61 5.23 6.24
N ASP A 82 2.93 5.03 6.17
CA ASP A 82 3.63 4.70 4.92
C ASP A 82 3.57 3.20 4.58
N ALA A 83 3.59 2.33 5.59
CA ALA A 83 3.64 0.89 5.43
C ALA A 83 2.26 0.30 5.15
N THR A 84 1.19 0.85 5.75
CA THR A 84 -0.20 0.42 5.50
C THR A 84 -0.51 0.35 3.99
N PRO A 85 -0.33 1.41 3.18
CA PRO A 85 -0.64 1.32 1.75
C PRO A 85 0.23 0.30 1.00
N VAL A 86 1.48 0.08 1.43
CA VAL A 86 2.38 -0.92 0.82
C VAL A 86 1.90 -2.34 1.11
N VAL A 87 1.55 -2.63 2.37
CA VAL A 87 0.96 -3.91 2.77
C VAL A 87 -0.25 -4.25 1.90
N LEU A 88 -1.16 -3.28 1.71
CA LEU A 88 -2.40 -3.49 0.96
C LEU A 88 -2.16 -3.71 -0.54
N LYS A 89 -1.26 -2.93 -1.15
CA LYS A 89 -0.88 -3.13 -2.56
C LYS A 89 -0.25 -4.49 -2.80
N ILE A 90 0.61 -4.93 -1.89
CA ILE A 90 1.25 -6.24 -1.99
C ILE A 90 0.20 -7.34 -1.85
N ALA A 91 -0.67 -7.23 -0.83
CA ALA A 91 -1.78 -8.15 -0.62
C ALA A 91 -2.69 -8.29 -1.85
N GLU A 92 -3.05 -7.18 -2.51
CA GLU A 92 -3.84 -7.16 -3.73
C GLU A 92 -3.13 -7.91 -4.87
N LYS A 93 -1.84 -7.62 -5.11
CA LYS A 93 -1.08 -8.18 -6.24
C LYS A 93 -0.76 -9.66 -6.10
N ILE A 94 -0.62 -10.18 -4.88
CA ILE A 94 -0.33 -11.60 -4.65
C ILE A 94 -1.56 -12.46 -4.97
N GLY A 95 -2.78 -11.90 -4.93
CA GLY A 95 -4.02 -12.62 -5.27
C GLY A 95 -4.24 -13.90 -4.46
N GLY A 96 -3.55 -14.04 -3.32
CA GLY A 96 -3.57 -15.23 -2.46
C GLY A 96 -4.86 -15.36 -1.65
N ASP A 97 -4.93 -16.40 -0.82
CA ASP A 97 -6.08 -16.64 0.06
C ASP A 97 -6.34 -15.40 0.93
N GLN A 98 -7.38 -14.64 0.56
CA GLN A 98 -7.74 -13.38 1.20
C GLN A 98 -7.89 -13.53 2.71
N LYS A 99 -8.23 -14.73 3.21
CA LYS A 99 -8.31 -15.02 4.63
C LYS A 99 -6.96 -14.92 5.34
N GLN A 100 -5.86 -15.41 4.77
CA GLN A 100 -4.53 -15.32 5.39
C GLN A 100 -4.03 -13.88 5.41
N ILE A 101 -4.24 -13.15 4.32
CA ILE A 101 -3.91 -11.72 4.23
C ILE A 101 -4.71 -10.95 5.29
N ILE A 102 -6.02 -11.17 5.37
CA ILE A 102 -6.90 -10.56 6.37
C ILE A 102 -6.46 -10.89 7.79
N GLU A 103 -6.09 -12.15 8.07
CA GLU A 103 -5.59 -12.55 9.39
C GLU A 103 -4.29 -11.83 9.76
N GLN A 104 -3.39 -11.67 8.79
CA GLN A 104 -2.13 -10.95 8.96
C GLN A 104 -2.35 -9.43 9.14
N LEU A 105 -3.29 -8.83 8.40
CA LEU A 105 -3.69 -7.42 8.58
C LEU A 105 -4.31 -7.18 9.96
N SER A 106 -5.16 -8.12 10.40
CA SER A 106 -5.80 -8.09 11.72
C SER A 106 -4.76 -8.17 12.84
N LYS A 107 -3.77 -9.07 12.72
CA LYS A 107 -2.64 -9.19 13.64
C LYS A 107 -1.74 -7.95 13.68
N ALA A 108 -1.81 -7.10 12.66
CA ALA A 108 -1.00 -5.90 12.52
C ALA A 108 -1.71 -4.61 12.96
N GLY A 109 -2.91 -4.72 13.55
CA GLY A 109 -3.62 -3.57 14.13
C GLY A 109 -4.47 -2.78 13.12
N LEU A 110 -4.78 -3.35 11.96
CA LEU A 110 -5.93 -2.94 11.16
C LEU A 110 -7.15 -3.68 11.73
N GLU A 111 -7.79 -3.04 12.70
CA GLU A 111 -8.99 -3.60 13.33
C GLU A 111 -10.11 -3.74 12.31
N LYS A 112 -10.97 -4.73 12.55
CA LYS A 112 -12.22 -4.83 11.79
C LYS A 112 -13.06 -3.60 12.08
N VAL A 113 -13.61 -2.99 11.03
CA VAL A 113 -14.48 -1.84 11.13
C VAL A 113 -15.77 -2.07 10.37
N LYS A 114 -16.84 -1.41 10.82
CA LYS A 114 -18.07 -1.31 10.04
C LYS A 114 -17.90 -0.18 9.02
N LEU A 115 -17.51 -0.55 7.80
CA LEU A 115 -17.42 0.38 6.68
C LEU A 115 -18.76 0.50 5.95
N GLU A 116 -19.16 1.73 5.64
CA GLU A 116 -20.32 2.06 4.80
C GLU A 116 -19.90 3.12 3.76
N ILE A 117 -20.14 2.87 2.48
CA ILE A 117 -19.89 3.86 1.42
C ILE A 117 -21.16 4.69 1.24
N VAL A 118 -21.05 6.00 1.46
CA VAL A 118 -22.16 6.96 1.34
C VAL A 118 -22.28 7.46 -0.10
N GLN A 119 -21.16 7.83 -0.72
CA GLN A 119 -21.12 8.27 -2.10
C GLN A 119 -19.72 8.07 -2.68
N ALA A 120 -19.65 7.68 -3.95
CA ALA A 120 -18.40 7.65 -4.68
C ALA A 120 -18.57 8.13 -6.13
N ASP A 121 -17.71 9.04 -6.55
CA ASP A 121 -17.69 9.62 -7.89
C ASP A 121 -16.29 9.51 -8.50
N TYR A 122 -16.23 9.03 -9.74
CA TYR A 122 -15.00 8.85 -10.49
C TYR A 122 -15.02 9.65 -11.79
N GLY A 123 -13.98 10.45 -12.03
CA GLY A 123 -13.90 11.26 -13.25
C GLY A 123 -12.97 12.45 -13.12
N ALA A 124 -13.18 13.47 -13.96
CA ALA A 124 -12.35 14.66 -14.02
C ALA A 124 -13.20 15.93 -14.20
N GLY A 125 -12.94 16.95 -13.38
CA GLY A 125 -13.68 18.21 -13.43
C GLY A 125 -15.19 18.00 -13.28
N THR A 126 -15.95 18.47 -14.26
CA THR A 126 -17.42 18.34 -14.32
C THR A 126 -17.89 16.99 -14.87
N THR A 127 -17.00 16.19 -15.45
CA THR A 127 -17.34 14.89 -16.03
C THR A 127 -17.07 13.80 -15.00
N GLN A 128 -18.12 13.41 -14.29
CA GLN A 128 -18.07 12.44 -13.19
C GLN A 128 -19.03 11.29 -13.46
N LYS A 129 -18.63 10.08 -13.05
CA LYS A 129 -19.47 8.89 -13.02
C LYS A 129 -19.70 8.49 -11.58
N ASN A 130 -20.96 8.32 -11.20
CA ASN A 130 -21.31 7.74 -9.90
C ASN A 130 -20.96 6.25 -9.91
N VAL A 131 -20.14 5.83 -8.95
CA VAL A 131 -19.64 4.46 -8.78
C VAL A 131 -19.98 3.91 -7.39
N THR A 132 -20.94 4.55 -6.70
CA THR A 132 -21.31 4.24 -5.31
C THR A 132 -21.68 2.78 -5.14
N ASP A 133 -22.60 2.26 -5.95
CA ASP A 133 -23.08 0.88 -5.86
C ASP A 133 -21.95 -0.13 -6.08
N ILE A 134 -21.03 0.18 -7.00
CA ILE A 134 -19.88 -0.69 -7.30
C ILE A 134 -18.97 -0.78 -6.07
N LEU A 135 -18.69 0.34 -5.41
CA LEU A 135 -17.89 0.34 -4.18
C LEU A 135 -18.62 -0.35 -3.03
N GLN A 136 -19.93 -0.16 -2.90
CA GLN A 136 -20.76 -0.81 -1.88
C GLN A 136 -20.70 -2.35 -1.98
N GLU A 137 -20.71 -2.92 -3.18
CA GLU A 137 -20.55 -4.37 -3.39
C GLU A 137 -19.19 -4.91 -2.92
N GLN A 138 -18.16 -4.06 -2.90
CA GLN A 138 -16.81 -4.43 -2.49
C GLN A 138 -16.53 -4.18 -1.01
N VAL A 139 -17.47 -3.57 -0.27
CA VAL A 139 -17.32 -3.32 1.18
C VAL A 139 -17.16 -4.64 1.94
N ARG A 140 -16.20 -4.66 2.85
CA ARG A 140 -15.94 -5.75 3.81
C ARG A 140 -15.71 -5.14 5.19
N ASP A 141 -15.38 -5.96 6.18
CA ASP A 141 -15.14 -5.55 7.58
C ASP A 141 -13.82 -4.78 7.79
N PHE A 142 -13.27 -4.11 6.76
CA PHE A 142 -11.98 -3.41 6.81
C PHE A 142 -12.07 -2.06 6.08
N PRO A 143 -11.25 -1.06 6.43
CA PRO A 143 -11.23 0.25 5.78
C PRO A 143 -10.52 0.21 4.40
N LEU A 144 -10.78 -0.83 3.61
CA LEU A 144 -10.17 -1.09 2.31
C LEU A 144 -11.21 -1.58 1.32
N ILE A 145 -11.19 -1.00 0.12
CA ILE A 145 -11.94 -1.52 -1.02
C ILE A 145 -11.00 -2.21 -2.00
N THR A 146 -11.26 -3.50 -2.25
CA THR A 146 -10.59 -4.28 -3.30
C THR A 146 -11.49 -4.40 -4.52
N LEU A 147 -11.02 -3.90 -5.66
CA LEU A 147 -11.77 -4.00 -6.92
C LEU A 147 -11.43 -5.30 -7.65
N LYS A 148 -12.30 -5.72 -8.58
CA LYS A 148 -12.08 -6.90 -9.43
C LYS A 148 -10.89 -6.73 -10.40
N SER A 149 -10.52 -5.48 -10.67
CA SER A 149 -9.38 -5.10 -11.52
C SER A 149 -8.71 -3.84 -10.96
N ASN A 150 -7.39 -3.79 -11.06
CA ASN A 150 -6.58 -2.63 -10.67
C ASN A 150 -6.84 -1.39 -11.55
N SER A 151 -7.52 -1.58 -12.69
CA SER A 151 -7.99 -0.48 -13.55
C SER A 151 -9.34 0.02 -13.06
N TYR A 152 -9.41 1.27 -12.62
CA TYR A 152 -10.65 1.94 -12.26
C TYR A 152 -11.61 2.00 -13.46
N ASN A 153 -11.10 2.29 -14.66
CA ASN A 153 -11.95 2.31 -15.87
C ASN A 153 -12.59 0.96 -16.12
N THR A 154 -11.87 -0.14 -15.89
CA THR A 154 -12.41 -1.50 -16.07
C THR A 154 -13.42 -1.81 -14.95
N SER A 155 -13.04 -1.57 -13.70
CA SER A 155 -13.87 -1.88 -12.52
C SER A 155 -15.13 -1.03 -12.43
N PHE A 156 -15.09 0.21 -12.92
CA PHE A 156 -16.20 1.15 -12.90
C PHE A 156 -17.02 1.15 -14.18
N GLY A 157 -16.79 0.20 -15.09
CA GLY A 157 -17.60 0.01 -16.30
C GLY A 157 -17.40 1.09 -17.37
N GLY A 158 -16.17 1.56 -17.56
CA GLY A 158 -15.75 2.48 -18.61
C GLY A 158 -14.94 3.67 -18.12
N ASP A 159 -14.24 4.33 -19.04
CA ASP A 159 -13.55 5.61 -18.79
C ASP A 159 -14.55 6.77 -18.95
N PRO A 160 -14.86 7.52 -17.87
CA PRO A 160 -15.77 8.66 -17.94
C PRO A 160 -15.17 9.91 -18.61
N ALA A 161 -13.84 10.03 -18.67
CA ALA A 161 -13.15 11.20 -19.21
C ALA A 161 -11.87 10.78 -19.98
N PRO A 162 -12.00 10.32 -21.23
CA PRO A 162 -10.88 9.84 -22.03
C PRO A 162 -9.78 10.88 -22.24
N GLY A 163 -8.52 10.46 -22.09
CA GLY A 163 -7.35 11.31 -22.30
C GLY A 163 -7.06 12.29 -21.15
N VAL A 164 -7.84 12.26 -20.08
CA VAL A 164 -7.65 13.09 -18.88
C VAL A 164 -7.40 12.19 -17.67
N VAL A 165 -6.48 12.62 -16.80
CA VAL A 165 -6.22 11.94 -15.52
C VAL A 165 -7.43 12.11 -14.62
N LYS A 166 -7.96 10.99 -14.12
CA LYS A 166 -9.16 10.97 -13.29
C LYS A 166 -8.82 10.82 -11.81
N GLU A 167 -9.80 11.16 -10.99
CA GLU A 167 -9.74 11.02 -9.55
C GLU A 167 -11.02 10.32 -9.09
N LEU A 168 -10.88 9.47 -8.07
CA LEU A 168 -12.00 8.90 -7.34
C LEU A 168 -12.18 9.68 -6.03
N LYS A 169 -13.39 10.16 -5.77
CA LYS A 169 -13.77 10.81 -4.52
C LYS A 169 -14.76 9.91 -3.79
N VAL A 170 -14.52 9.67 -2.51
CA VAL A 170 -15.32 8.75 -1.69
C VAL A 170 -15.72 9.44 -0.40
N ARG A 171 -17.02 9.49 -0.14
CA ARG A 171 -17.61 9.77 1.17
C ARG A 171 -18.07 8.48 1.81
N TYR A 172 -17.72 8.26 3.06
CA TYR A 172 -17.92 7.01 3.76
C TYR A 172 -18.22 7.22 5.24
N ARG A 173 -18.65 6.15 5.90
CA ARG A 173 -18.69 6.04 7.35
C ARG A 173 -17.88 4.84 7.81
N ILE A 174 -17.08 5.04 8.85
CA ILE A 174 -16.38 3.97 9.56
C ILE A 174 -16.87 4.03 11.01
N ASP A 175 -17.48 2.93 11.46
CA ASP A 175 -18.05 2.80 12.81
C ASP A 175 -18.99 3.97 13.17
N GLY A 176 -19.77 4.41 12.19
CA GLY A 176 -20.73 5.51 12.32
C GLY A 176 -20.14 6.92 12.19
N LYS A 177 -18.82 7.08 12.13
CA LYS A 177 -18.17 8.39 11.91
C LYS A 177 -17.99 8.66 10.42
N GLU A 178 -18.27 9.88 9.99
CA GLU A 178 -18.15 10.28 8.58
C GLU A 178 -16.72 10.67 8.19
N GLY A 179 -16.32 10.28 6.98
CA GLY A 179 -15.03 10.63 6.38
C GLY A 179 -15.15 10.88 4.88
N GLU A 180 -14.15 11.56 4.33
CA GLU A 180 -13.99 11.80 2.90
C GLU A 180 -12.53 11.54 2.50
N ALA A 181 -12.33 10.96 1.31
CA ALA A 181 -11.01 10.71 0.76
C ALA A 181 -11.03 10.80 -0.77
N SER A 182 -9.91 11.25 -1.33
CA SER A 182 -9.67 11.28 -2.77
C SER A 182 -8.48 10.41 -3.15
N PHE A 183 -8.60 9.72 -4.27
CA PHE A 183 -7.63 8.77 -4.77
C PHE A 183 -7.30 9.06 -6.23
N ALA A 184 -6.01 9.09 -6.55
CA ALA A 184 -5.57 9.14 -7.94
C ALA A 184 -6.05 7.90 -8.71
N GLU A 185 -6.19 8.01 -10.04
CA GLU A 185 -6.57 6.88 -10.89
C GLU A 185 -5.71 5.64 -10.62
N ASN A 186 -6.39 4.50 -10.39
CA ASN A 186 -5.80 3.19 -10.07
C ASN A 186 -5.02 3.12 -8.74
N ALA A 187 -5.14 4.14 -7.87
CA ALA A 187 -4.57 4.05 -6.53
C ALA A 187 -5.35 3.05 -5.65
N PRO A 188 -4.73 2.49 -4.60
CA PRO A 188 -5.46 1.71 -3.61
C PRO A 188 -6.50 2.58 -2.89
N ILE A 189 -7.67 2.02 -2.65
CA ILE A 189 -8.77 2.70 -1.96
C ILE A 189 -8.72 2.32 -0.48
N PHE A 190 -7.79 2.93 0.25
CA PHE A 190 -7.72 2.85 1.70
C PHE A 190 -8.39 4.07 2.32
N LEU A 191 -9.42 3.84 3.13
CA LEU A 191 -10.22 4.90 3.71
C LEU A 191 -9.64 5.28 5.09
N PRO A 192 -9.12 6.50 5.26
CA PRO A 192 -8.58 6.94 6.55
C PRO A 192 -9.62 6.81 7.67
N LEU A 193 -9.18 6.45 8.88
CA LEU A 193 -10.08 6.45 10.03
C LEU A 193 -10.52 7.89 10.33
N PRO A 194 -11.83 8.18 10.36
CA PRO A 194 -12.33 9.48 10.75
C PRO A 194 -11.95 9.81 12.20
N LYS A 195 -11.60 11.07 12.46
CA LYS A 195 -11.30 11.56 13.81
C LYS A 195 -12.54 11.52 14.68
#